data_AF-A0A7X9L035-F1
#
_entry.id   AF-A0A7X9L035-F1
#
_cell.length_a   1.000
_cell.length_b   1.000
_cell.length_c   1.000
_cell.angle_alpha   90.00
_cell.angle_beta   90.00
_cell.angle_gamma   90.00
#
_symmetry.space_group_name_H-M   'P 1'
#
loop_
_entity.id
_entity.type
_entity.pdbx_description
1 polymer ?
#
loop_
_entity_poly.entity_id
_entity_poly.type
_entity_poly.pdbx_seq_one_letter_code
_entity_poly.pdbx_strand_id
1 'polypeptide(L)'
;MEFNIKDYLTLAEYSKKINIDRAAVYRRIVANRMPAIKIGSAWFVHKDTEYNQPLDAQYDNSKEVPYMLLSDYAKAQNFSSSHTSRLFLNNQIEGAVKIGGFVLVPNNAKILPAEEVKEVENVNVNNYTTPYKVAREYNLNVEYIRSLVRTNKIPGTIKHKGKWLIPKSTNIQDIIK
;
A
#
# COMPACT_ATOMS: atom_id res chain seq x y z
N MET A 1 23.79 -4.76 -7.10
CA MET A 1 22.92 -4.09 -6.11
C MET A 1 21.55 -4.74 -6.25
N GLU A 2 21.04 -5.38 -5.20
CA GLU A 2 19.74 -6.06 -5.25
C GLU A 2 18.63 -5.02 -5.42
N PHE A 3 17.65 -5.34 -6.27
CA PHE A 3 16.50 -4.48 -6.51
C PHE A 3 15.49 -4.67 -5.37
N ASN A 4 15.25 -3.64 -4.56
CA ASN A 4 14.24 -3.66 -3.50
C ASN A 4 13.15 -2.63 -3.80
N ILE A 5 11.95 -3.11 -4.14
CA ILE A 5 10.83 -2.24 -4.52
C ILE A 5 10.37 -1.32 -3.37
N LYS A 6 10.61 -1.71 -2.11
CA LYS A 6 10.24 -0.90 -0.93
C LYS A 6 11.06 0.38 -0.81
N ASP A 7 12.17 0.48 -1.53
CA ASP A 7 13.01 1.68 -1.55
C ASP A 7 12.56 2.70 -2.59
N TYR A 8 11.45 2.44 -3.30
CA TYR A 8 10.88 3.34 -4.29
C TYR A 8 9.59 4.00 -3.79
N LEU A 9 9.38 5.23 -4.24
CA LEU A 9 8.21 6.06 -3.96
C LEU A 9 7.47 6.36 -5.26
N THR A 10 6.15 6.50 -5.18
CA THR A 10 5.40 7.10 -6.29
C THR A 10 5.80 8.57 -6.47
N LEU A 11 5.59 9.12 -7.68
CA LEU A 11 5.77 10.55 -7.94
C LEU A 11 5.08 11.46 -6.91
N ALA A 12 3.88 11.11 -6.47
CA ALA A 12 3.12 11.91 -5.53
C ALA A 12 3.69 11.85 -4.10
N GLU A 13 4.22 10.70 -3.68
CA GLU A 13 4.88 10.55 -2.38
C GLU A 13 6.24 11.25 -2.39
N TYR A 14 7.02 11.06 -3.45
CA TYR A 14 8.31 11.72 -3.59
C TYR A 14 8.17 13.24 -3.66
N SER A 15 7.21 13.77 -4.45
CA SER A 15 6.97 15.21 -4.55
C SER A 15 6.60 15.84 -3.20
N LYS A 16 5.78 15.14 -2.40
CA LYS A 16 5.45 15.55 -1.03
C LYS A 16 6.67 15.53 -0.12
N LYS A 17 7.51 14.49 -0.21
CA LYS A 17 8.73 14.35 0.60
C LYS A 17 9.67 15.54 0.41
N ILE A 18 9.87 15.99 -0.83
CA ILE A 18 10.80 17.09 -1.14
C ILE A 18 10.13 18.47 -1.21
N ASN A 19 8.81 18.53 -0.97
CA ASN A 19 8.01 19.75 -1.08
C ASN A 19 8.12 20.47 -2.45
N ILE A 20 8.05 19.70 -3.54
CA ILE A 20 8.07 20.22 -4.91
C ILE A 20 6.80 19.79 -5.64
N ASP A 21 6.38 20.58 -6.62
CA ASP A 21 5.27 20.22 -7.50
C ASP A 21 5.52 18.88 -8.23
N ARG A 22 4.48 18.04 -8.27
CA ARG A 22 4.54 16.71 -8.88
C ARG A 22 4.86 16.78 -10.38
N ALA A 23 4.35 17.79 -11.10
CA ALA A 23 4.62 17.93 -12.53
C ALA A 23 6.07 18.36 -12.79
N ALA A 24 6.69 19.14 -11.89
CA ALA A 24 8.10 19.47 -11.96
C ALA A 24 9.00 18.22 -11.82
N VAL A 25 8.68 17.29 -10.90
CA VAL A 25 9.37 16.00 -10.78
C VAL A 25 9.22 15.18 -12.07
N TYR A 26 7.99 15.06 -12.58
CA TYR A 26 7.72 14.32 -13.83
C TYR A 26 8.50 14.88 -15.03
N ARG A 27 8.53 16.21 -15.22
CA ARG A 27 9.29 16.85 -16.29
C ARG A 27 10.78 16.52 -16.23
N ARG A 28 11.36 16.42 -15.03
CA ARG A 28 12.77 16.00 -14.88
C ARG A 28 12.99 14.55 -15.29
N ILE A 29 12.09 13.64 -14.92
CA ILE A 29 12.16 12.24 -15.33
C ILE A 29 12.11 12.10 -16.85
N VAL A 30 11.12 12.74 -17.50
CA VAL A 30 10.97 12.69 -18.97
C VAL A 30 12.17 13.32 -19.70
N ALA A 31 12.79 14.33 -19.09
CA ALA A 31 14.02 14.93 -19.60
C ALA A 31 15.29 14.11 -19.29
N ASN A 32 15.16 12.89 -18.72
CA ASN A 32 16.25 12.03 -18.24
C ASN A 32 17.17 12.71 -17.21
N ARG A 33 16.65 13.65 -16.42
CA ARG A 33 17.39 14.40 -15.39
C ARG A 33 17.16 13.87 -13.97
N MET A 34 16.52 12.73 -13.86
CA MET A 34 16.20 12.10 -12.58
C MET A 34 16.02 10.59 -12.79
N PRO A 35 16.73 9.74 -12.02
CA PRO A 35 16.49 8.31 -12.06
C PRO A 35 15.06 7.99 -11.67
N ALA A 36 14.37 7.27 -12.53
CA ALA A 36 13.08 6.71 -12.22
C ALA A 36 12.86 5.42 -13.00
N ILE A 37 11.95 4.62 -12.49
CA ILE A 37 11.55 3.35 -13.08
C ILE A 37 10.11 3.45 -13.51
N LYS A 38 9.84 3.07 -14.75
CA LYS A 38 8.49 3.02 -15.29
C LYS A 38 7.93 1.60 -15.13
N ILE A 39 6.83 1.46 -14.40
CA ILE A 39 6.10 0.19 -14.27
C ILE A 39 4.67 0.43 -14.76
N GLY A 40 4.35 -0.13 -15.93
CA GLY A 40 3.12 0.17 -16.65
C GLY A 40 3.01 1.66 -16.99
N SER A 41 1.97 2.33 -16.48
CA SER A 41 1.76 3.78 -16.68
C SER A 41 2.33 4.66 -15.56
N ALA A 42 2.85 4.06 -14.48
CA ALA A 42 3.32 4.78 -13.31
C ALA A 42 4.85 4.90 -13.28
N TRP A 43 5.32 6.01 -12.71
CA TRP A 43 6.74 6.27 -12.47
C TRP A 43 7.06 6.20 -10.99
N PHE A 44 8.17 5.53 -10.68
CA PHE A 44 8.67 5.29 -9.33
C PHE A 44 10.07 5.85 -9.20
N VAL A 45 10.33 6.59 -8.12
CA VAL A 45 11.61 7.25 -7.86
C VAL A 45 12.21 6.64 -6.61
N HIS A 46 13.50 6.31 -6.62
CA HIS A 46 14.16 5.81 -5.41
C HIS A 46 14.08 6.85 -4.30
N LYS A 47 13.83 6.42 -3.06
CA LYS A 47 13.59 7.31 -1.92
C LYS A 47 14.78 8.23 -1.64
N ASP A 48 16.00 7.78 -1.94
CA ASP A 48 17.25 8.51 -1.71
C ASP A 48 17.72 9.30 -2.94
N THR A 49 16.93 9.36 -4.02
CA THR A 49 17.25 10.19 -5.19
C THR A 49 17.27 11.66 -4.79
N GLU A 50 18.41 12.31 -5.01
CA GLU A 50 18.53 13.76 -4.88
C GLU A 50 17.86 14.48 -6.05
N TYR A 51 17.08 15.52 -5.75
CA TYR A 51 16.37 16.27 -6.79
C TYR A 51 17.30 17.05 -7.74
N ASN A 52 18.46 17.48 -7.23
CA ASN A 52 19.38 18.40 -7.90
C ASN A 52 20.55 17.71 -8.61
N GLN A 53 20.45 16.42 -8.95
CA GLN A 53 21.53 15.78 -9.68
C GLN A 53 21.84 16.49 -11.01
N PRO A 54 23.13 16.65 -11.35
CA PRO A 54 23.57 17.33 -12.58
C PRO A 54 23.09 16.59 -13.84
N LEU A 55 22.98 17.35 -14.94
CA LEU A 55 22.33 16.97 -16.20
C LEU A 55 22.96 15.79 -16.96
N ASP A 56 24.15 15.36 -16.56
CA ASP A 56 25.01 14.54 -17.41
C ASP A 56 24.89 13.03 -17.12
N ALA A 57 24.11 12.65 -16.11
CA ALA A 57 23.85 11.25 -15.78
C ALA A 57 22.84 10.65 -16.78
N GLN A 58 23.33 10.00 -17.84
CA GLN A 58 22.49 9.18 -18.70
C GLN A 58 22.00 7.95 -17.93
N TYR A 59 20.68 7.84 -17.76
CA TYR A 59 20.05 6.67 -17.17
C TYR A 59 19.61 5.68 -18.23
N ASP A 60 20.06 4.44 -18.06
CA ASP A 60 19.68 3.33 -18.92
C ASP A 60 18.27 2.82 -18.57
N ASN A 61 17.29 3.26 -19.35
CA ASN A 61 15.91 2.81 -19.24
C ASN A 61 15.66 1.42 -19.84
N SER A 62 16.69 0.75 -20.40
CA SER A 62 16.56 -0.60 -20.97
C SER A 62 16.57 -1.71 -19.92
N LYS A 63 16.93 -1.39 -18.67
CA LYS A 63 16.92 -2.37 -17.59
C LYS A 63 15.50 -2.87 -17.34
N GLU A 64 15.33 -4.17 -17.58
CA GLU A 64 14.09 -4.88 -17.30
C GLU A 64 13.73 -4.72 -15.82
N VAL A 65 12.51 -4.27 -15.57
CA VAL A 65 12.02 -4.08 -14.20
C VAL A 65 11.44 -5.40 -13.73
N PRO A 66 11.88 -5.97 -12.59
CA PRO A 66 11.44 -7.29 -12.14
C PRO A 66 10.02 -7.30 -11.55
N TYR A 67 9.22 -6.27 -11.84
CA TYR A 67 7.87 -6.07 -11.37
C TYR A 67 6.96 -5.57 -12.48
N MET A 68 5.68 -5.93 -12.37
CA MET A 68 4.59 -5.44 -13.21
C MET A 68 3.42 -4.93 -12.34
N LEU A 69 2.48 -4.21 -12.95
CA LEU A 69 1.24 -3.82 -12.27
C LEU A 69 0.34 -5.04 -12.05
N LEU A 70 -0.43 -5.05 -10.96
CA LEU A 70 -1.44 -6.09 -10.70
C LEU A 70 -2.43 -6.29 -11.86
N SER A 71 -2.75 -5.21 -12.59
CA SER A 71 -3.60 -5.29 -13.78
C SER A 71 -2.94 -6.01 -14.94
N ASP A 72 -1.62 -5.88 -15.10
CA ASP A 72 -0.88 -6.53 -16.17
C ASP A 72 -0.61 -8.00 -15.79
N TYR A 73 -0.37 -8.27 -14.51
CA TYR A 73 -0.36 -9.63 -13.98
C TYR A 73 -1.70 -10.34 -14.20
N ALA A 74 -2.84 -9.67 -13.93
CA ALA A 74 -4.16 -10.24 -14.17
C ALA A 74 -4.36 -10.64 -15.64
N LYS A 75 -3.93 -9.79 -16.59
CA LYS A 75 -3.98 -10.09 -18.03
C LYS A 75 -3.08 -11.28 -18.37
N ALA A 76 -1.84 -11.28 -17.87
CA ALA A 76 -0.88 -12.36 -18.14
C ALA A 76 -1.38 -13.72 -17.65
N GLN A 77 -2.12 -13.76 -16.53
CA GLN A 77 -2.69 -14.99 -15.96
C GLN A 77 -4.12 -15.30 -16.47
N ASN A 78 -4.68 -14.50 -17.38
CA ASN A 78 -6.08 -14.60 -17.82
C ASN A 78 -7.11 -14.55 -16.68
N PHE A 79 -6.83 -13.77 -15.64
CA PHE A 79 -7.76 -13.55 -14.53
C PHE A 79 -8.57 -12.28 -14.70
N SER A 80 -9.74 -12.26 -14.06
CA SER A 80 -10.47 -11.00 -13.86
C SER A 80 -9.76 -10.10 -12.85
N SER A 81 -9.94 -8.79 -13.00
CA SER A 81 -9.42 -7.80 -12.06
C SER A 81 -9.91 -8.04 -10.63
N SER A 82 -11.18 -8.45 -10.47
CA SER A 82 -11.78 -8.76 -9.17
C SER A 82 -11.16 -10.00 -8.52
N HIS A 83 -10.92 -11.07 -9.30
CA HIS A 83 -10.27 -12.28 -8.80
C HIS A 83 -8.85 -11.98 -8.32
N THR A 84 -8.07 -11.28 -9.15
CA THR A 84 -6.67 -10.92 -8.85
C THR A 84 -6.57 -9.98 -7.65
N SER A 85 -7.50 -9.02 -7.53
CA SER A 85 -7.58 -8.15 -6.35
C SER A 85 -7.87 -8.93 -5.08
N ARG A 86 -8.75 -9.94 -5.15
CA ARG A 86 -9.04 -10.83 -4.02
C ARG A 86 -7.81 -11.66 -3.63
N LEU A 87 -7.09 -12.23 -4.60
CA LEU A 87 -5.83 -12.94 -4.33
C LEU A 87 -4.83 -12.04 -3.61
N PHE A 88 -4.64 -10.81 -4.09
CA PHE A 88 -3.77 -9.83 -3.44
C PHE A 88 -4.22 -9.51 -2.01
N LEU A 89 -5.51 -9.21 -1.80
CA LEU A 89 -6.05 -8.88 -0.47
C LEU A 89 -5.96 -10.05 0.52
N ASN A 90 -5.96 -11.28 0.00
CA ASN A 90 -5.75 -12.49 0.76
C ASN A 90 -4.26 -12.86 0.90
N ASN A 91 -3.33 -12.00 0.48
CA ASN A 91 -1.87 -12.27 0.47
C ASN A 91 -1.48 -13.55 -0.29
N GLN A 92 -2.27 -13.94 -1.30
CA GLN A 92 -2.04 -15.13 -2.11
C GLN A 92 -1.14 -14.88 -3.32
N ILE A 93 -0.60 -13.67 -3.51
CA ILE A 93 0.33 -13.37 -4.60
C ILE A 93 1.71 -13.16 -3.99
N GLU A 94 2.62 -14.09 -4.24
CA GLU A 94 3.96 -14.09 -3.65
C GLU A 94 4.72 -12.81 -4.00
N GLY A 95 5.25 -12.12 -2.98
CA GLY A 95 6.07 -10.93 -3.15
C GLY A 95 5.34 -9.69 -3.67
N ALA A 96 4.01 -9.70 -3.78
CA ALA A 96 3.24 -8.52 -4.16
C ALA A 96 3.32 -7.42 -3.09
N VAL A 97 3.54 -6.17 -3.52
CA VAL A 97 3.70 -5.01 -2.63
C VAL A 97 2.79 -3.88 -3.08
N LYS A 98 2.16 -3.18 -2.12
CA LYS A 98 1.40 -1.97 -2.38
C LYS A 98 2.25 -0.73 -2.12
N ILE A 99 2.37 0.15 -3.12
CA ILE A 99 3.07 1.44 -3.01
C ILE A 99 2.14 2.54 -3.52
N GLY A 100 1.80 3.48 -2.64
CA GLY A 100 0.73 4.44 -2.86
C GLY A 100 -0.59 3.77 -3.26
N GLY A 101 -1.09 4.13 -4.45
CA GLY A 101 -2.31 3.57 -5.05
C GLY A 101 -2.10 2.32 -5.89
N PHE A 102 -0.85 1.87 -6.10
CA PHE A 102 -0.51 0.80 -7.02
C PHE A 102 -0.16 -0.48 -6.27
N VAL A 103 -0.50 -1.62 -6.87
CA VAL A 103 -0.05 -2.94 -6.43
C VAL A 103 0.92 -3.45 -7.49
N LEU A 104 2.14 -3.73 -7.05
CA LEU A 104 3.25 -4.20 -7.86
C LEU A 104 3.47 -5.68 -7.57
N VAL A 105 3.60 -6.48 -8.62
CA VAL A 105 3.72 -7.93 -8.56
C VAL A 105 5.04 -8.32 -9.22
N PRO A 106 5.90 -9.12 -8.58
CA PRO A 106 7.11 -9.65 -9.23
C PRO A 106 6.77 -10.40 -10.52
N ASN A 107 7.62 -10.30 -11.54
CA ASN A 107 7.35 -10.93 -12.83
C ASN A 107 7.25 -12.47 -12.74
N ASN A 108 7.87 -13.05 -11.71
CA ASN A 108 7.89 -14.49 -11.40
C ASN A 108 6.94 -14.87 -10.24
N ALA A 109 6.02 -14.01 -9.85
CA ALA A 109 5.15 -14.24 -8.71
C ALA A 109 4.23 -15.46 -8.90
N LYS A 110 4.24 -16.34 -7.90
CA LYS A 110 3.33 -17.50 -7.83
C LYS A 110 2.09 -17.15 -7.02
N ILE A 111 1.01 -17.89 -7.30
CA ILE A 111 -0.18 -17.87 -6.47
C ILE A 111 0.02 -18.90 -5.37
N LEU A 112 -0.04 -18.44 -4.13
CA LEU A 112 0.00 -19.31 -2.97
C LEU A 112 -1.38 -19.95 -2.75
N PRO A 113 -1.45 -21.26 -2.48
CA PRO A 113 -2.69 -21.89 -2.09
C PRO A 113 -3.21 -21.26 -0.79
N ALA A 114 -4.53 -21.30 -0.59
CA ALA A 114 -5.18 -20.57 0.51
C ALA A 114 -4.67 -21.05 1.88
N GLU A 115 -4.21 -22.29 1.96
CA GLU A 115 -3.68 -22.97 3.13
C GLU A 115 -2.24 -22.52 3.48
N GLU A 116 -1.43 -22.11 2.49
CA GLU A 116 -0.04 -21.66 2.68
C GLU A 116 0.06 -20.20 3.10
N VAL A 117 -0.99 -19.41 2.84
CA VAL A 117 -1.07 -18.08 3.43
C VAL A 117 -1.29 -18.28 4.92
N LYS A 118 -0.19 -18.20 5.68
CA LYS A 118 -0.17 -18.23 7.15
C LYS A 118 -1.42 -17.54 7.65
N GLU A 119 -2.22 -18.27 8.42
CA GLU A 119 -3.43 -17.75 9.07
C GLU A 119 -3.10 -16.34 9.55
N VAL A 120 -3.70 -15.33 8.91
CA VAL A 120 -3.76 -13.99 9.48
C VAL A 120 -4.23 -14.25 10.89
N GLU A 121 -3.34 -14.00 11.89
CA GLU A 121 -3.45 -14.45 13.27
C GLU A 121 -4.90 -14.72 13.59
N ASN A 122 -5.28 -15.97 13.89
CA ASN A 122 -6.67 -16.34 14.18
C ASN A 122 -7.17 -15.44 15.32
N VAL A 123 -7.63 -14.24 14.96
CA VAL A 123 -7.87 -13.20 15.94
C VAL A 123 -9.09 -13.70 16.64
N ASN A 124 -8.96 -13.92 17.95
CA ASN A 124 -10.10 -14.27 18.76
C ASN A 124 -11.10 -13.10 18.72
N VAL A 125 -12.02 -13.15 17.75
CA VAL A 125 -13.00 -12.10 17.44
C VAL A 125 -13.86 -11.81 18.66
N ASN A 126 -13.96 -12.76 19.60
CA ASN A 126 -14.70 -12.61 20.85
C ASN A 126 -14.12 -11.51 21.75
N ASN A 127 -12.84 -11.17 21.63
CA ASN A 127 -12.19 -10.10 22.38
C ASN A 127 -12.35 -8.72 21.74
N TYR A 128 -13.07 -8.64 20.62
CA TYR A 128 -13.29 -7.41 19.90
C TYR A 128 -14.77 -7.05 19.81
N THR A 129 -15.04 -5.77 19.54
CA THR A 129 -16.37 -5.21 19.33
C THR A 129 -16.36 -4.33 18.07
N THR A 130 -17.53 -3.99 17.55
CA THR A 130 -17.65 -3.15 16.35
C THR A 130 -17.75 -1.68 16.75
N PRO A 131 -17.28 -0.74 15.88
CA PRO A 131 -17.48 0.70 16.09
C PRO A 131 -18.93 1.09 16.38
N TYR A 132 -19.89 0.37 15.79
CA TYR A 132 -21.31 0.61 16.02
C TYR A 132 -21.74 0.27 17.46
N LYS A 133 -21.29 -0.87 18.00
CA LYS A 133 -21.59 -1.26 19.38
C LYS A 133 -20.98 -0.27 20.37
N VAL A 134 -19.72 0.12 20.14
CA VAL A 134 -19.03 1.13 20.96
C VAL A 134 -19.76 2.47 20.92
N ALA A 135 -20.10 2.97 19.73
CA ALA A 135 -20.83 4.21 19.59
C ALA A 135 -22.16 4.20 20.36
N ARG A 136 -22.89 3.08 20.32
CA ARG A 136 -24.14 2.92 21.08
C ARG A 136 -23.92 2.87 22.59
N GLU A 137 -22.91 2.15 23.05
CA GLU A 137 -22.58 1.98 24.47
C GLU A 137 -22.19 3.31 25.13
N TYR A 138 -21.45 4.15 24.43
CA TYR A 138 -20.98 5.45 24.94
C TYR A 138 -21.84 6.64 24.49
N ASN A 139 -22.95 6.39 23.78
CA ASN A 139 -23.84 7.41 23.20
C ASN A 139 -23.10 8.45 22.32
N LEU A 140 -22.22 7.96 21.43
CA LEU A 140 -21.38 8.75 20.54
C LEU A 140 -21.79 8.59 19.08
N ASN A 141 -21.36 9.52 18.23
CA ASN A 141 -21.54 9.41 16.78
C ASN A 141 -20.67 8.26 16.21
N VAL A 142 -21.29 7.34 15.46
CA VAL A 142 -20.59 6.20 14.83
C VAL A 142 -19.47 6.66 13.88
N GLU A 143 -19.66 7.75 13.14
CA GLU A 143 -18.63 8.30 12.24
C GLU A 143 -17.44 8.88 13.01
N TYR A 144 -17.68 9.43 14.20
CA TYR A 144 -16.59 9.88 15.07
C TYR A 144 -15.73 8.69 15.50
N ILE A 145 -16.33 7.60 16.00
CA ILE A 145 -15.59 6.37 16.34
C ILE A 145 -14.85 5.82 15.11
N ARG A 146 -15.49 5.75 13.93
CA ARG A 146 -14.83 5.31 12.69
C ARG A 146 -13.64 6.18 12.33
N SER A 147 -13.73 7.50 12.53
CA SER A 147 -12.62 8.43 12.32
C SER A 147 -11.45 8.13 13.25
N LEU A 148 -11.71 7.90 14.55
CA LEU A 148 -10.69 7.52 15.53
C LEU A 148 -9.97 6.22 15.16
N VAL A 149 -10.73 5.21 14.69
CA VAL A 149 -10.14 3.94 14.23
C VAL A 149 -9.29 4.15 12.96
N ARG A 150 -9.79 4.88 11.96
CA ARG A 150 -9.06 5.14 10.69
C ARG A 150 -7.79 5.95 10.91
N THR A 151 -7.78 6.84 11.89
CA THR A 151 -6.62 7.66 12.28
C THR A 151 -5.72 6.98 13.31
N ASN A 152 -6.01 5.72 13.65
CA ASN A 152 -5.25 4.89 14.61
C ASN A 152 -5.13 5.52 16.02
N LYS A 153 -6.11 6.33 16.43
CA LYS A 153 -6.18 6.91 17.79
C LYS A 153 -6.65 5.90 18.84
N ILE A 154 -7.31 4.82 18.41
CA ILE A 154 -7.71 3.71 19.28
C ILE A 154 -6.68 2.58 19.08
N PRO A 155 -5.80 2.33 20.07
CA PRO A 155 -4.75 1.33 19.94
C PRO A 155 -5.33 -0.08 19.87
N GLY A 156 -4.62 -0.98 19.18
CA GLY A 156 -5.02 -2.38 19.04
C GLY A 156 -6.23 -2.61 18.14
N THR A 157 -6.68 -1.60 17.38
CA THR A 157 -7.72 -1.82 16.37
C THR A 157 -7.19 -2.65 15.22
N ILE A 158 -8.02 -3.56 14.72
CA ILE A 158 -7.67 -4.44 13.60
C ILE A 158 -8.75 -4.38 12.54
N LYS A 159 -8.39 -4.71 11.30
CA LYS A 159 -9.34 -4.85 10.19
C LYS A 159 -9.50 -6.32 9.85
N HIS A 160 -10.65 -6.90 10.17
CA HIS A 160 -10.96 -8.30 9.91
C HIS A 160 -12.16 -8.42 8.97
N LYS A 161 -12.01 -9.13 7.84
CA LYS A 161 -13.06 -9.32 6.82
C LYS A 161 -13.73 -8.01 6.38
N GLY A 162 -12.91 -6.98 6.14
CA GLY A 162 -13.37 -5.66 5.69
C GLY A 162 -14.00 -4.79 6.79
N LYS A 163 -14.15 -5.30 8.01
CA LYS A 163 -14.73 -4.56 9.14
C LYS A 163 -13.64 -4.19 10.13
N TRP A 164 -13.74 -2.96 10.66
CA TRP A 164 -12.90 -2.55 11.78
C TRP A 164 -13.43 -3.13 13.08
N LEU A 165 -12.52 -3.64 13.89
CA LEU A 165 -12.76 -4.25 15.18
C LEU A 165 -11.94 -3.50 16.24
N ILE A 166 -12.57 -3.21 17.37
CA ILE A 166 -11.98 -2.49 18.51
C ILE A 166 -11.84 -3.50 19.66
N PRO A 167 -10.67 -3.61 20.32
CA PRO A 167 -10.54 -4.49 21.49
C PRO A 167 -11.51 -4.08 22.58
N LYS A 168 -12.26 -5.06 23.15
CA LYS A 168 -13.19 -4.81 24.25
C LYS A 168 -12.49 -4.28 25.51
N SER A 169 -11.20 -4.54 25.67
CA SER A 169 -10.36 -4.01 26.76
C SER A 169 -10.05 -2.52 26.63
N THR A 170 -10.39 -1.88 25.51
CA THR A 170 -10.06 -0.48 25.27
C THR A 170 -11.03 0.44 26.01
N ASN A 171 -10.51 1.30 26.89
CA ASN A 171 -11.32 2.35 27.51
C ASN A 171 -11.46 3.56 26.57
N ILE A 172 -12.67 3.76 26.04
CA ILE A 172 -12.95 4.79 25.05
C ILE A 172 -13.00 6.19 25.67
N GLN A 173 -13.37 6.32 26.95
CA GLN A 173 -13.46 7.63 27.61
C GLN A 173 -12.10 8.32 27.75
N ASP A 174 -11.01 7.55 27.89
CA ASP A 174 -9.67 8.11 28.02
C ASP A 174 -9.12 8.68 26.70
N ILE A 175 -9.71 8.28 25.57
CA ILE A 175 -9.27 8.69 24.22
C ILE A 175 -10.01 9.96 23.74
N ILE A 176 -11.19 10.22 24.30
CA ILE A 176 -12.09 11.30 23.83
C ILE A 176 -11.85 12.62 24.57
N LYS A 177 -11.06 12.61 25.65
CA LYS A 177 -10.60 13.82 26.35
C LYS A 177 -9.70 14.67 25.45
#